data_AF-A0A922YTE9-F1
#
_entry.id   AF-A0A922YTE9-F1
#
_cell.length_a   1.000
_cell.length_b   1.000
_cell.length_c   1.000
_cell.angle_alpha   90.00
_cell.angle_beta   90.00
_cell.angle_gamma   90.00
#
_symmetry.space_group_name_H-M   'P 1'
#
loop_
_entity.id
_entity.type
_entity.pdbx_description
1 polymer ?
#
loop_
_entity_poly.entity_id
_entity_poly.type
_entity_poly.pdbx_seq_one_letter_code
_entity_poly.pdbx_strand_id
1 'polypeptide(L)'
;MSKTTPPPAEFEAEFINGLKTIFEEKIVFNQVLGLKITSLLPDRVAGRIDMKHQLVGHYSHNRVHGGVISACLDAMGGLACMAAIGARHMDEAPEQRLHRFAKLGTIDLRIDYLR
;
A
#
# COMPACT_ATOMS: atom_id res chain seq x y z
N MET A 1 -8.07 -16.98 25.32
CA MET A 1 -7.20 -15.99 26.00
C MET A 1 -7.03 -14.80 25.07
N SER A 2 -7.59 -13.65 25.44
CA SER A 2 -7.41 -12.41 24.69
C SER A 2 -5.96 -11.98 24.85
N LYS A 3 -5.13 -12.15 23.80
CA LYS A 3 -3.80 -11.53 23.79
C LYS A 3 -4.03 -10.03 23.68
N THR A 4 -3.74 -9.32 24.76
CA THR A 4 -3.60 -7.87 24.80
C THR A 4 -2.52 -7.48 23.78
N THR A 5 -2.96 -7.05 22.61
CA THR A 5 -2.09 -6.51 21.56
C THR A 5 -1.40 -5.26 22.11
N PRO A 6 -0.06 -5.20 22.14
CA PRO A 6 0.64 -3.94 22.41
C PRO A 6 0.21 -2.91 21.35
N PRO A 7 -0.12 -1.66 21.73
CA PRO A 7 -0.36 -0.58 20.77
C PRO A 7 0.89 -0.34 19.92
N PRO A 8 0.74 0.28 18.73
CA PRO A 8 1.66 0.08 17.62
C PRO A 8 3.06 0.57 17.96
N ALA A 9 4.04 -0.34 17.89
CA ALA A 9 5.42 0.06 17.74
C ALA A 9 5.51 0.84 16.42
N GLU A 10 5.94 2.10 16.49
CA GLU A 10 6.27 2.86 15.29
C GLU A 10 7.32 2.09 14.50
N PHE A 11 7.13 1.99 13.19
CA PHE A 11 8.15 1.38 12.34
C PHE A 11 9.38 2.26 12.28
N GLU A 12 10.54 1.62 12.15
CA GLU A 12 11.80 2.30 11.93
C GLU A 12 11.75 3.08 10.60
N ALA A 13 12.38 4.25 10.58
CA ALA A 13 12.41 5.10 9.39
C ALA A 13 12.96 4.34 8.16
N GLU A 14 13.91 3.44 8.36
CA GLU A 14 14.44 2.57 7.31
C GLU A 14 13.36 1.66 6.70
N PHE A 15 12.53 1.02 7.53
CA PHE A 15 11.43 0.17 7.06
C PHE A 15 10.39 1.00 6.29
N ILE A 16 10.02 2.17 6.82
CA ILE A 16 9.09 3.10 6.18
C ILE A 16 9.62 3.55 4.82
N ASN A 17 10.87 3.99 4.77
CA ASN A 17 11.51 4.46 3.54
C ASN A 17 11.65 3.32 2.53
N GLY A 18 12.01 2.12 2.98
CA GLY A 18 12.08 0.93 2.11
C GLY A 18 10.74 0.60 1.45
N LEU A 19 9.65 0.62 2.21
CA LEU A 19 8.30 0.43 1.65
C LEU A 19 7.91 1.55 0.69
N LYS A 20 8.22 2.81 1.02
CA LYS A 20 8.00 3.94 0.09
C LYS A 20 8.76 3.77 -1.21
N THR A 21 10.05 3.43 -1.16
CA THR A 21 10.84 3.17 -2.37
C THR A 21 10.25 2.00 -3.18
N ILE A 22 9.84 0.91 -2.54
CA ILE A 22 9.24 -0.22 -3.26
C ILE A 22 7.94 0.20 -3.94
N PHE A 23 7.00 0.78 -3.18
CA PHE A 23 5.64 1.02 -3.67
C PHE A 23 5.50 2.29 -4.50
N GLU A 24 6.26 3.35 -4.24
CA GLU A 24 6.16 4.60 -4.99
C GLU A 24 7.10 4.65 -6.20
N GLU A 25 8.20 3.90 -6.18
CA GLU A 25 9.26 4.00 -7.21
C GLU A 25 9.51 2.67 -7.92
N LYS A 26 9.77 1.57 -7.23
CA LYS A 26 10.16 0.30 -7.88
C LYS A 26 8.99 -0.38 -8.60
N ILE A 27 7.76 -0.23 -8.09
CA ILE A 27 6.55 -0.62 -8.83
C ILE A 27 6.25 0.49 -9.84
N VAL A 28 6.80 0.36 -11.05
CA VAL A 28 6.74 1.42 -12.09
C VAL A 28 5.31 1.86 -12.40
N PHE A 29 4.33 0.95 -12.33
CA PHE A 29 2.93 1.32 -12.56
C PHE A 29 2.39 2.29 -11.48
N ASN A 30 2.85 2.20 -10.23
CA ASN A 30 2.46 3.12 -9.17
C ASN A 30 2.97 4.55 -9.41
N GLN A 31 4.07 4.72 -10.15
CA GLN A 31 4.51 6.04 -10.60
C GLN A 31 3.51 6.65 -11.59
N VAL A 32 2.97 5.85 -12.52
CA VAL A 32 1.94 6.28 -13.48
C VAL A 32 0.68 6.71 -12.74
N LEU A 33 0.26 5.94 -11.74
CA LEU A 33 -0.87 6.27 -10.86
C LEU A 33 -0.59 7.51 -10.00
N GLY A 34 0.68 7.80 -9.69
CA GLY A 34 1.08 8.85 -8.77
C GLY A 34 0.80 8.51 -7.31
N LEU A 35 0.91 7.22 -6.95
CA LEU A 35 0.68 6.75 -5.59
C LEU A 35 1.70 7.35 -4.63
N LYS A 36 1.21 7.91 -3.51
CA LYS A 36 2.02 8.42 -2.41
C LYS A 36 1.53 7.87 -1.09
N ILE A 37 2.41 7.25 -0.32
CA ILE A 37 2.11 6.73 1.02
C ILE A 37 2.15 7.89 2.02
N THR A 38 1.03 8.10 2.70
CA THR A 38 0.86 9.19 3.67
C THR A 38 0.94 8.71 5.12
N SER A 39 0.66 7.43 5.39
CA SER A 39 0.77 6.84 6.73
C SER A 39 1.04 5.34 6.65
N LEU A 40 1.89 4.85 7.55
CA LEU A 40 2.27 3.44 7.70
C LEU A 40 2.24 3.09 9.19
N LEU A 41 1.19 2.39 9.61
CA LEU A 41 1.02 1.85 10.95
C LEU A 41 0.78 0.33 10.87
N PRO A 42 1.09 -0.44 11.92
CA PRO A 42 0.84 -1.88 11.98
C PRO A 42 -0.59 -2.32 11.63
N ASP A 43 -1.60 -1.51 11.97
CA ASP A 43 -3.02 -1.80 11.82
C ASP A 43 -3.69 -1.00 10.70
N ARG A 44 -3.02 0.03 10.17
CA ARG A 44 -3.57 0.93 9.18
C ARG A 44 -2.50 1.51 8.27
N VAL A 45 -2.78 1.52 6.97
CA VAL A 45 -1.98 2.25 5.99
C VAL A 45 -2.86 3.27 5.28
N ALA A 46 -2.25 4.35 4.81
CA ALA A 46 -2.93 5.35 4.01
C ALA A 46 -2.04 5.79 2.85
N GLY A 47 -2.67 6.00 1.71
CA GLY A 47 -2.04 6.55 0.52
C GLY A 47 -2.96 7.54 -0.17
N ARG A 48 -2.39 8.32 -1.09
CA ARG A 48 -3.11 9.25 -1.94
C ARG A 48 -2.64 9.14 -3.38
N ILE A 49 -3.53 9.49 -4.29
CA ILE A 49 -3.20 9.83 -5.68
C ILE A 49 -3.75 11.22 -5.95
N ASP A 50 -3.03 11.99 -6.76
CA ASP A 50 -3.52 13.26 -7.27
C ASP A 50 -4.18 13.04 -8.63
N MET A 51 -5.31 13.71 -8.87
CA MET A 51 -6.03 13.58 -10.13
C MET A 51 -5.17 14.11 -11.28
N LYS A 52 -5.03 13.30 -12.34
CA LYS A 52 -4.31 13.66 -13.58
C LYS A 52 -5.16 13.30 -14.79
N HIS A 53 -4.94 13.99 -15.91
CA HIS A 53 -5.69 13.76 -17.15
C HIS A 53 -5.64 12.29 -17.61
N GLN A 54 -4.47 11.65 -17.51
CA GLN A 54 -4.27 10.25 -17.86
C GLN A 54 -5.02 9.24 -16.99
N LEU A 55 -5.61 9.67 -15.86
CA LEU A 55 -6.36 8.81 -14.94
C LEU A 55 -7.88 8.88 -15.16
N VAL A 56 -8.33 9.73 -16.10
CA VAL A 56 -9.75 9.91 -16.41
C VAL A 56 -10.25 8.69 -17.17
N GLY A 57 -11.35 8.09 -16.69
CA GLY A 57 -12.04 7.04 -17.43
C GLY A 57 -13.23 7.54 -18.22
N HIS A 58 -14.07 8.37 -17.62
CA HIS A 58 -15.25 8.91 -18.28
C HIS A 58 -14.99 10.34 -18.75
N TYR A 59 -14.80 10.52 -20.07
CA TYR A 59 -14.35 11.79 -20.66
C TYR A 59 -15.26 12.98 -20.34
N SER A 60 -16.58 12.78 -20.23
CA SER A 60 -17.53 13.88 -19.95
C SER A 60 -17.65 14.27 -18.47
N HIS A 61 -17.22 13.40 -17.54
CA HIS A 61 -17.46 13.59 -16.10
C HIS A 61 -16.17 13.74 -15.28
N ASN A 62 -15.00 13.74 -15.94
CA ASN A 62 -13.68 13.82 -15.32
C ASN A 62 -13.51 12.86 -14.13
N ARG A 63 -14.12 11.68 -14.22
CA ARG A 63 -14.08 10.66 -13.16
C ARG A 63 -12.86 9.78 -13.33
N VAL A 64 -12.29 9.37 -12.20
CA VAL A 64 -11.21 8.39 -12.14
C VAL A 64 -11.67 7.10 -12.82
N HIS A 65 -10.82 6.54 -13.70
CA HIS A 65 -11.10 5.27 -14.36
C HIS A 65 -11.23 4.13 -13.34
N GLY A 66 -12.18 3.21 -13.53
CA GLY A 66 -12.39 2.10 -12.61
C GLY A 66 -11.12 1.25 -12.38
N GLY A 67 -10.34 1.05 -13.44
CA GLY A 67 -9.04 0.38 -13.38
C GLY A 67 -7.96 1.11 -12.54
N VAL A 68 -8.03 2.45 -12.46
CA VAL A 68 -7.13 3.22 -11.57
C VAL A 68 -7.52 2.97 -10.12
N ILE A 69 -8.82 2.96 -9.82
CA ILE A 69 -9.33 2.67 -8.48
C ILE A 69 -8.93 1.25 -8.05
N SER A 70 -9.17 0.24 -8.88
CA SER A 70 -8.85 -1.15 -8.55
C SER A 70 -7.35 -1.35 -8.36
N ALA A 71 -6.51 -0.77 -9.21
CA ALA A 71 -5.06 -0.88 -9.08
C ALA A 71 -4.53 -0.18 -7.81
N CYS A 72 -5.08 0.98 -7.45
CA CYS A 72 -4.71 1.64 -6.20
C CYS A 72 -5.12 0.80 -4.98
N LEU A 73 -6.33 0.23 -4.99
CA LEU A 73 -6.81 -0.61 -3.89
C LEU A 73 -6.00 -1.90 -3.76
N ASP A 74 -5.61 -2.51 -4.88
CA ASP A 74 -4.70 -3.66 -4.91
C ASP A 74 -3.34 -3.34 -4.27
N ALA A 75 -2.70 -2.25 -4.72
CA ALA A 75 -1.42 -1.79 -4.17
C ALA A 75 -1.52 -1.48 -2.67
N MET A 76 -2.58 -0.82 -2.23
CA MET A 76 -2.80 -0.51 -0.81
C MET A 76 -3.08 -1.77 0.02
N GLY A 77 -3.76 -2.78 -0.55
CA GLY A 77 -3.94 -4.08 0.08
C GLY A 77 -2.61 -4.80 0.31
N GLY A 78 -1.74 -4.80 -0.72
CA GLY A 78 -0.37 -5.31 -0.59
C GLY A 78 0.44 -4.58 0.48
N LEU A 79 0.36 -3.25 0.53
CA LEU A 79 1.04 -2.44 1.54
C LEU A 79 0.56 -2.76 2.96
N ALA A 80 -0.76 -2.93 3.14
CA ALA A 80 -1.35 -3.31 4.42
C ALA A 80 -0.85 -4.68 4.90
N CYS A 81 -0.80 -5.67 4.00
CA CYS A 81 -0.24 -6.99 4.30
C CYS A 81 1.23 -6.90 4.70
N MET A 82 2.04 -6.11 3.99
CA MET A 82 3.45 -5.90 4.31
C MET A 82 3.65 -5.23 5.67
N ALA A 83 2.86 -4.21 6.00
CA ALA A 83 2.89 -3.55 7.31
C ALA A 83 2.53 -4.55 8.42
N ALA A 84 1.45 -5.31 8.27
CA ALA A 84 1.03 -6.31 9.26
C ALA A 84 2.07 -7.43 9.46
N ILE A 85 2.71 -7.90 8.38
CA ILE A 85 3.79 -8.88 8.45
C ILE A 85 5.01 -8.28 9.15
N GLY A 86 5.40 -7.06 8.79
CA GLY A 86 6.52 -6.35 9.41
C GLY A 86 6.32 -6.18 10.92
N ALA A 87 5.10 -5.82 11.35
CA ALA A 87 4.76 -5.70 12.76
C ALA A 87 4.85 -7.02 13.55
N ARG A 88 4.67 -8.17 12.88
CA ARG A 88 4.82 -9.51 13.50
C ARG A 88 6.27 -9.96 13.65
N HIS A 89 7.22 -9.27 13.02
CA HIS A 89 8.64 -9.62 12.97
C HIS A 89 9.53 -8.43 13.36
N MET A 90 9.09 -7.61 14.33
CA MET A 90 9.84 -6.43 14.81
C MET A 90 11.17 -6.80 15.48
N ASP A 91 11.38 -8.08 15.80
CA ASP A 91 12.65 -8.66 16.25
C ASP A 91 13.68 -8.80 15.11
N GLU A 92 13.26 -8.64 13.86
CA GLU A 92 14.14 -8.71 12.68
C GLU A 92 14.50 -7.33 12.14
N ALA A 93 15.68 -7.23 11.54
CA ALA A 93 16.13 -6.03 10.85
C ALA A 93 15.14 -5.60 9.74
N PRO A 94 14.94 -4.28 9.52
CA PRO A 94 14.07 -3.76 8.47
C PRO A 94 14.29 -4.40 7.09
N GLU A 95 15.55 -4.56 6.67
CA GLU A 95 15.92 -5.18 5.40
C GLU A 95 15.35 -6.62 5.27
N GLN A 96 15.48 -7.43 6.32
CA GLN A 96 14.96 -8.80 6.34
C GLN A 96 13.43 -8.84 6.26
N ARG A 97 12.74 -7.87 6.89
CA ARG A 97 11.29 -7.71 6.74
C ARG A 97 10.91 -7.30 5.32
N LEU A 98 11.66 -6.39 4.70
CA LEU A 98 11.42 -5.93 3.32
C LEU A 98 11.61 -7.05 2.28
N HIS A 99 12.53 -7.99 2.50
CA HIS A 99 12.72 -9.15 1.61
C HIS A 99 11.46 -10.03 1.48
N ARG A 100 10.53 -9.98 2.43
CA ARG A 100 9.25 -10.70 2.34
C ARG A 100 8.35 -10.18 1.21
N PHE A 101 8.60 -8.98 0.70
CA PHE A 101 7.92 -8.44 -0.47
C PHE A 101 7.98 -9.38 -1.67
N ALA A 102 9.10 -10.09 -1.88
CA ALA A 102 9.26 -11.01 -3.00
C ALA A 102 8.26 -12.18 -3.00
N LYS A 103 7.63 -12.46 -1.85
CA LYS A 103 6.61 -13.52 -1.70
C LYS A 103 5.19 -12.97 -1.67
N LEU A 104 5.01 -11.65 -1.72
CA LEU A 104 3.69 -11.03 -1.72
C LEU A 104 3.09 -11.09 -3.12
N GLY A 105 1.86 -11.58 -3.21
CA GLY A 105 1.06 -11.55 -4.43
C GLY A 105 -0.42 -11.58 -4.10
N THR A 106 -1.19 -10.77 -4.80
CA THR A 106 -2.65 -10.78 -4.70
C THR A 106 -3.19 -12.07 -5.28
N ILE A 107 -3.91 -12.85 -4.47
CA ILE A 107 -4.56 -14.11 -4.90
C ILE A 107 -5.90 -13.80 -5.56
N ASP A 108 -6.68 -12.93 -4.90
CA ASP A 108 -7.98 -12.45 -5.37
C ASP A 108 -8.16 -10.98 -4.99
N LEU A 109 -8.97 -10.27 -5.78
CA LEU A 109 -9.35 -8.89 -5.52
C LEU A 109 -10.83 -8.71 -5.86
N ARG A 110 -11.58 -8.18 -4.88
CA ARG A 110 -12.98 -7.76 -5.06
C ARG A 110 -13.10 -6.26 -4.84
N ILE A 111 -13.63 -5.56 -5.82
CA ILE A 111 -13.92 -4.13 -5.75
C ILE A 111 -15.42 -3.91 -5.96
N ASP A 112 -16.05 -3.26 -4.99
CA ASP A 112 -17.44 -2.80 -5.10
C ASP A 112 -17.44 -1.27 -5.31
N TYR A 113 -17.79 -0.82 -6.52
CA TYR A 113 -17.82 0.60 -6.90
C TYR A 113 -19.15 1.24 -6.47
N LEU A 114 -19.08 2.28 -5.64
CA LEU A 114 -20.28 2.87 -5.04
C LEU A 114 -20.76 4.15 -5.73
N ARG A 115 -19.87 4.93 -6.36
CA ARG A 115 -20.18 6.23 -6.98
C ARG A 115 -19.13 6.69 -8.00
#